data_AF-A0ABD3KIL5-F1
#
_entry.id   AF-A0ABD3KIL5-F1
#
_cell.length_a   1.000
_cell.length_b   1.000
_cell.length_c   1.000
_cell.angle_alpha   90.00
_cell.angle_beta   90.00
_cell.angle_gamma   90.00
#
_symmetry.space_group_name_H-M   'P 1'
#
loop_
_entity.id
_entity.type
_entity.pdbx_description
1 polymer ?
#
loop_
_entity_poly.entity_id
_entity_poly.type
_entity_poly.pdbx_seq_one_letter_code
_entity_poly.pdbx_strand_id
1 'polypeptide(L)'
;MLNLKSHEDVVMVGLWGQGGIGKTTLSKALYNAIFKQFDGSCFLENVREASKNSKDLVPLQKQLLFEILSLQQKLEVSSVDRGIILIQQRLCLKKVLLVLDDVDDLRQLEALAGGCNWFGNGSRIIVTTRDKHLLTCHEIYQDHVYKVKAMDDNEARELFSNHAFSTHPKMEIRTDLVDKVLNHARGLPLAIKVLGSFLLGRSECAWESTLNKLSRIPDETINNVLKISYDGLDENAKEIFLDIACFFKSKRIKYVKKVLDSCGYDATIGLEILIERSLISIPYHCLQVHDLIQSMGMDIVRQECCNDPGRRSRLWLYDDVVDVLSRDMGDYAIEAIVLKPPKLTEICIGSHAFTKLRKLRLLILENVHNSFQGPICLPNELRWFRWNECASCNLEFSSGPKKLVGFEMRNWSITAMPNQFKVSTYLH
;
A
#
# COMPACT_ATOMS: atom_id res chain seq x y z
N MET A 1 -6.02 -25.98 5.59
CA MET A 1 -6.93 -25.02 4.94
C MET A 1 -7.87 -25.72 3.96
N LEU A 2 -7.42 -26.20 2.78
CA LEU A 2 -8.36 -26.79 1.81
C LEU A 2 -8.88 -28.19 2.16
N ASN A 3 -8.27 -28.90 3.11
CA ASN A 3 -8.72 -30.21 3.60
C ASN A 3 -9.27 -31.16 2.50
N LEU A 4 -8.49 -31.46 1.46
CA LEU A 4 -8.96 -32.25 0.30
C LEU A 4 -9.41 -33.68 0.63
N LYS A 5 -9.10 -34.15 1.85
CA LYS A 5 -9.50 -35.48 2.36
C LYS A 5 -10.92 -35.49 2.95
N SER A 6 -11.46 -34.34 3.37
CA SER A 6 -12.86 -34.25 3.82
C SER A 6 -13.80 -34.20 2.61
N HIS A 7 -14.80 -35.07 2.60
CA HIS A 7 -15.84 -35.09 1.58
C HIS A 7 -17.19 -34.58 2.10
N GLU A 8 -17.26 -34.18 3.37
CA GLU A 8 -18.53 -33.84 4.04
C GLU A 8 -18.79 -32.33 4.06
N ASP A 9 -17.73 -31.51 3.93
CA ASP A 9 -17.84 -30.06 4.08
C ASP A 9 -17.63 -29.31 2.77
N VAL A 10 -18.27 -28.14 2.67
CA VAL A 10 -17.94 -27.09 1.70
C VAL A 10 -16.98 -26.11 2.35
N VAL A 11 -15.83 -25.87 1.73
CA VAL A 11 -14.79 -25.01 2.29
C VAL A 11 -14.54 -23.82 1.36
N MET A 12 -14.69 -22.61 1.90
CA MET A 12 -14.26 -21.37 1.25
C MET A 12 -12.92 -20.93 1.84
N VAL A 13 -11.97 -20.57 0.98
CA VAL A 13 -10.64 -20.10 1.38
C VAL A 13 -10.33 -18.77 0.72
N GLY A 14 -9.86 -17.79 1.49
CA GLY A 14 -9.39 -16.52 0.99
C GLY A 14 -7.87 -16.49 0.84
N LEU A 15 -7.36 -16.14 -0.34
CA LEU A 15 -5.96 -15.77 -0.57
C LEU A 15 -5.86 -14.25 -0.60
N TRP A 16 -5.13 -13.69 0.37
CA TRP A 16 -5.03 -12.25 0.57
C TRP A 16 -3.58 -11.75 0.55
N GLY A 17 -3.36 -10.52 0.08
CA GLY A 17 -2.04 -9.90 0.06
C GLY A 17 -1.93 -8.74 -0.93
N GLN A 18 -0.78 -8.07 -0.91
CA GLN A 18 -0.50 -6.91 -1.77
C GLN A 18 -0.56 -7.22 -3.27
N GLY A 19 -0.68 -6.17 -4.09
CA GLY A 19 -0.60 -6.28 -5.55
C GLY A 19 0.73 -6.92 -5.99
N GLY A 20 0.68 -7.78 -7.00
CA GLY A 20 1.90 -8.40 -7.56
C GLY A 20 2.56 -9.50 -6.74
N ILE A 21 2.00 -9.89 -5.57
CA ILE A 21 2.57 -10.93 -4.68
C ILE A 21 2.39 -12.36 -5.19
N GLY A 22 1.62 -12.58 -6.27
CA GLY A 22 1.43 -13.91 -6.87
C GLY A 22 0.15 -14.67 -6.47
N LYS A 23 -0.87 -13.98 -5.93
CA LYS A 23 -2.16 -14.61 -5.58
C LYS A 23 -2.80 -15.39 -6.73
N THR A 24 -2.97 -14.74 -7.89
CA THR A 24 -3.50 -15.35 -9.12
C THR A 24 -2.67 -16.54 -9.59
N THR A 25 -1.34 -16.42 -9.53
CA THR A 25 -0.44 -17.51 -9.92
C THR A 25 -0.59 -18.71 -8.98
N LEU A 26 -0.66 -18.47 -7.67
CA LEU A 26 -0.83 -19.50 -6.65
C LEU A 26 -2.19 -20.21 -6.79
N SER A 27 -3.28 -19.44 -6.94
CA SER A 27 -4.62 -20.02 -7.14
C SER A 27 -4.70 -20.83 -8.43
N LYS A 28 -4.06 -20.36 -9.52
CA LYS A 28 -4.03 -21.06 -10.80
C LYS A 28 -3.21 -22.34 -10.76
N ALA A 29 -2.05 -22.33 -10.10
CA ALA A 29 -1.24 -23.54 -9.88
C ALA A 29 -2.02 -24.58 -9.07
N LEU A 30 -2.68 -24.14 -8.00
CA LEU A 30 -3.53 -24.99 -7.17
C LEU A 30 -4.70 -25.57 -7.97
N TYR A 31 -5.42 -24.74 -8.72
CA TYR A 31 -6.53 -25.16 -9.59
C TYR A 31 -6.08 -26.26 -10.54
N ASN A 32 -5.01 -26.03 -11.29
CA ASN A 32 -4.47 -26.99 -12.27
C ASN A 32 -4.06 -28.33 -11.61
N ALA A 33 -3.61 -28.31 -10.36
CA ALA A 33 -3.21 -29.51 -9.63
C ALA A 33 -4.40 -30.39 -9.19
N ILE A 34 -5.56 -29.80 -8.88
CA ILE A 34 -6.65 -30.51 -8.18
C ILE A 34 -7.99 -30.54 -8.93
N PHE A 35 -8.18 -29.78 -10.01
CA PHE A 35 -9.50 -29.63 -10.66
C PHE A 35 -10.12 -30.95 -11.11
N LYS A 36 -9.30 -31.94 -11.51
CA LYS A 36 -9.76 -33.27 -11.94
C LYS A 36 -10.41 -34.11 -10.82
N GLN A 37 -10.32 -33.67 -9.56
CA GLN A 37 -10.89 -34.37 -8.39
C GLN A 37 -12.34 -33.96 -8.09
N PHE A 38 -12.93 -33.09 -8.93
CA PHE A 38 -14.25 -32.48 -8.73
C PHE A 38 -15.17 -32.80 -9.91
N ASP A 39 -16.48 -32.76 -9.68
CA ASP A 39 -17.50 -33.04 -10.70
C ASP A 39 -17.61 -31.92 -11.74
N GLY A 40 -17.15 -30.73 -11.38
CA GLY A 40 -17.07 -29.56 -12.25
C GLY A 40 -16.15 -28.52 -11.62
N SER A 41 -15.49 -27.73 -12.46
CA SER A 41 -14.53 -26.73 -12.01
C SER A 41 -14.57 -25.49 -12.88
N CYS A 42 -14.35 -24.32 -12.27
CA CYS A 42 -14.29 -23.05 -12.99
C CYS A 42 -13.24 -22.13 -12.37
N PHE A 43 -12.50 -21.44 -13.23
CA PHE A 43 -11.59 -20.38 -12.83
C PHE A 43 -12.07 -19.06 -13.45
N LEU A 44 -12.71 -18.21 -12.65
CA LEU A 44 -13.10 -16.87 -13.08
C LEU A 44 -11.93 -15.90 -12.88
N GLU A 45 -11.24 -15.59 -13.97
CA GLU A 45 -10.10 -14.66 -13.99
C GLU A 45 -10.57 -13.19 -13.91
N ASN A 46 -9.85 -12.36 -13.14
CA ASN A 46 -9.98 -10.90 -13.12
C ASN A 46 -11.43 -10.39 -12.89
N VAL A 47 -12.10 -10.88 -11.85
CA VAL A 47 -13.50 -10.57 -11.52
C VAL A 47 -13.74 -9.06 -11.37
N ARG A 48 -12.79 -8.32 -10.74
CA ARG A 48 -12.83 -6.85 -10.69
C ARG A 48 -12.97 -6.23 -12.07
N GLU A 49 -12.03 -6.51 -12.98
CA GLU A 49 -12.00 -5.85 -14.29
C GLU A 49 -13.19 -6.27 -15.16
N ALA A 50 -13.61 -7.54 -15.08
CA ALA A 50 -14.76 -8.05 -15.81
C ALA A 50 -16.08 -7.36 -15.41
N SER A 51 -16.19 -6.87 -14.17
CA SER A 51 -17.41 -6.23 -13.64
C SER A 51 -17.35 -4.69 -13.61
N LYS A 52 -16.21 -4.09 -13.98
CA LYS A 52 -15.94 -2.65 -13.83
C LYS A 52 -16.85 -1.72 -14.65
N ASN A 53 -17.17 -2.11 -15.89
CA ASN A 53 -17.81 -1.21 -16.86
C ASN A 53 -19.34 -1.16 -16.75
N SER A 54 -19.99 -2.25 -16.35
CA SER A 54 -21.44 -2.35 -16.31
C SER A 54 -21.99 -2.67 -14.91
N LYS A 55 -21.13 -3.03 -13.95
CA LYS A 55 -21.50 -3.71 -12.69
C LYS A 55 -22.34 -4.99 -12.93
N ASP A 56 -22.44 -5.45 -14.18
CA ASP A 56 -23.23 -6.60 -14.55
C ASP A 56 -22.40 -7.86 -14.37
N LEU A 57 -22.92 -8.77 -13.53
CA LEU A 57 -22.29 -10.04 -13.20
C LEU A 57 -22.89 -11.21 -13.99
N VAL A 58 -23.91 -10.95 -14.82
CA VAL A 58 -24.54 -11.97 -15.67
C VAL A 58 -23.51 -12.69 -16.57
N PRO A 59 -22.55 -12.02 -17.23
CA PRO A 59 -21.54 -12.72 -18.03
C PRO A 59 -20.71 -13.72 -17.22
N LEU A 60 -20.30 -13.33 -16.00
CA LEU A 60 -19.52 -14.19 -15.10
C LEU A 60 -20.35 -15.37 -14.58
N GLN A 61 -21.62 -15.16 -14.24
CA GLN A 61 -22.53 -16.24 -13.83
C GLN A 61 -22.78 -17.23 -14.98
N LYS A 62 -22.94 -16.75 -16.22
CA LYS A 62 -23.06 -17.60 -17.41
C LYS A 62 -21.81 -18.44 -17.62
N GLN A 63 -20.63 -17.83 -17.52
CA GLN A 63 -19.35 -18.53 -17.65
C GLN A 63 -19.20 -19.62 -16.58
N LEU A 64 -19.45 -19.28 -15.31
CA LEU A 64 -19.38 -20.22 -14.18
C LEU A 64 -20.28 -21.43 -14.41
N LEU A 65 -21.56 -21.19 -14.74
CA LEU A 65 -22.51 -22.27 -15.00
C LEU A 65 -22.10 -23.11 -16.21
N PHE A 66 -21.62 -22.48 -17.29
CA PHE A 66 -21.18 -23.18 -18.50
C PHE A 66 -19.98 -24.10 -18.24
N GLU A 67 -18.94 -23.60 -17.57
CA GLU A 67 -17.72 -24.37 -17.29
C GLU A 67 -17.98 -25.52 -16.31
N ILE A 68 -18.71 -25.27 -15.22
CA ILE A 68 -18.95 -26.30 -14.20
C ILE A 68 -19.90 -27.39 -14.70
N LEU A 69 -20.95 -27.02 -15.43
CA LEU A 69 -21.98 -27.96 -15.87
C LEU A 69 -21.68 -28.57 -17.24
N SER A 70 -20.65 -28.10 -17.95
CA SER A 70 -20.29 -28.53 -19.31
C SER A 70 -21.49 -28.55 -20.25
N LEU A 71 -22.34 -27.52 -20.17
CA LEU A 71 -23.65 -27.53 -20.83
C LEU A 71 -23.54 -27.33 -22.33
N GLN A 72 -24.15 -28.25 -23.09
CA GLN A 72 -24.36 -28.08 -24.53
C GLN A 72 -25.55 -27.15 -24.84
N GLN A 73 -26.47 -26.94 -23.90
CA GLN A 73 -27.61 -26.04 -24.05
C GLN A 73 -27.36 -24.69 -23.36
N LYS A 74 -27.76 -23.60 -24.03
CA LYS A 74 -27.69 -22.25 -23.47
C LYS A 74 -28.66 -22.13 -22.28
N LEU A 75 -28.13 -21.88 -21.09
CA LEU A 75 -28.94 -21.41 -19.96
C LEU A 75 -29.31 -19.95 -20.16
N GLU A 76 -30.58 -19.64 -19.96
CA GLU A 76 -31.08 -18.29 -20.01
C GLU A 76 -30.88 -17.61 -18.64
N VAL A 77 -29.74 -16.93 -18.51
CA VAL A 77 -29.48 -16.00 -17.39
C VAL A 77 -29.82 -14.59 -17.88
N SER A 78 -31.03 -14.14 -17.55
CA SER A 78 -31.58 -12.84 -17.96
C SER A 78 -31.28 -11.70 -16.98
N SER A 79 -30.91 -12.01 -15.74
CA SER A 79 -30.53 -11.05 -14.70
C SER A 79 -29.59 -11.69 -13.67
N VAL A 80 -28.93 -10.87 -12.85
CA VAL A 80 -28.04 -11.33 -11.77
C VAL A 80 -28.79 -12.22 -10.78
N ASP A 81 -29.99 -11.82 -10.35
CA ASP A 81 -30.81 -12.61 -9.41
C ASP A 81 -31.20 -13.96 -10.00
N ARG A 82 -31.53 -13.99 -11.30
CA ARG A 82 -31.83 -15.26 -11.99
C ARG A 82 -30.59 -16.15 -12.03
N GLY A 83 -29.41 -15.57 -12.26
CA GLY A 83 -28.14 -16.29 -12.22
C GLY A 83 -27.85 -16.89 -10.84
N ILE A 84 -28.08 -16.13 -9.77
CA ILE A 84 -27.94 -16.60 -8.38
C ILE A 84 -28.80 -17.84 -8.14
N ILE A 85 -30.09 -17.77 -8.48
CA ILE A 85 -31.03 -18.89 -8.31
C ILE A 85 -30.56 -20.12 -9.09
N LEU A 86 -30.08 -19.93 -10.33
CA LEU A 86 -29.61 -21.03 -11.16
C LEU A 86 -28.33 -21.67 -10.61
N ILE A 87 -27.38 -20.87 -10.10
CA ILE A 87 -26.16 -21.37 -9.45
C ILE A 87 -26.55 -22.25 -8.26
N GLN A 88 -27.39 -21.75 -7.35
CA GLN A 88 -27.86 -22.50 -6.19
C GLN A 88 -28.53 -23.83 -6.59
N GLN A 89 -29.51 -23.78 -7.49
CA GLN A 89 -30.29 -24.96 -7.87
C GLN A 89 -29.46 -26.03 -8.58
N ARG A 90 -28.44 -25.63 -9.35
CA ARG A 90 -27.66 -26.56 -10.17
C ARG A 90 -26.41 -27.09 -9.47
N LEU A 91 -25.86 -26.34 -8.50
CA LEU A 91 -24.60 -26.68 -7.86
C LEU A 91 -24.73 -27.23 -6.43
N CYS A 92 -25.91 -27.12 -5.79
CA CYS A 92 -26.11 -27.53 -4.40
C CYS A 92 -25.86 -29.02 -4.10
N LEU A 93 -25.84 -29.89 -5.11
CA LEU A 93 -25.55 -31.33 -4.97
C LEU A 93 -24.29 -31.75 -5.73
N LYS A 94 -23.52 -30.80 -6.27
CA LYS A 94 -22.30 -31.09 -7.04
C LYS A 94 -21.06 -30.74 -6.23
N LYS A 95 -20.06 -31.62 -6.30
CA LYS A 95 -18.75 -31.36 -5.72
C LYS A 95 -17.95 -30.49 -6.70
N VAL A 96 -17.85 -29.19 -6.43
CA VAL A 96 -17.23 -28.21 -7.34
C VAL A 96 -15.92 -27.63 -6.85
N LEU A 97 -15.04 -27.27 -7.78
CA LEU A 97 -13.89 -26.40 -7.53
C LEU A 97 -14.10 -25.05 -8.21
N LEU A 98 -14.24 -24.00 -7.43
CA LEU A 98 -14.43 -22.64 -7.95
C LEU A 98 -13.29 -21.73 -7.51
N VAL A 99 -12.69 -21.01 -8.44
CA VAL A 99 -11.75 -19.92 -8.14
C VAL A 99 -12.34 -18.60 -8.61
N LEU A 100 -12.46 -17.64 -7.69
CA LEU A 100 -12.83 -16.25 -7.95
C LEU A 100 -11.58 -15.38 -7.81
N ASP A 101 -10.98 -14.99 -8.92
CA ASP A 101 -9.72 -14.26 -8.92
C ASP A 101 -9.91 -12.74 -8.96
N ASP A 102 -9.15 -12.02 -8.13
CA ASP A 102 -9.08 -10.55 -8.05
C ASP A 102 -10.43 -9.90 -7.75
N VAL A 103 -11.10 -10.39 -6.70
CA VAL A 103 -12.37 -9.86 -6.17
C VAL A 103 -12.11 -8.60 -5.33
N ASP A 104 -12.90 -7.54 -5.55
CA ASP A 104 -12.76 -6.25 -4.87
C ASP A 104 -14.08 -5.64 -4.36
N ASP A 105 -15.23 -6.29 -4.59
CA ASP A 105 -16.53 -5.85 -4.10
C ASP A 105 -17.32 -7.04 -3.52
N LEU A 106 -17.98 -6.84 -2.37
CA LEU A 106 -18.79 -7.87 -1.72
C LEU A 106 -19.91 -8.38 -2.64
N ARG A 107 -20.49 -7.51 -3.48
CA ARG A 107 -21.55 -7.87 -4.44
C ARG A 107 -21.09 -8.93 -5.45
N GLN A 108 -19.80 -8.97 -5.76
CA GLN A 108 -19.22 -10.01 -6.62
C GLN A 108 -19.28 -11.38 -5.92
N LEU A 109 -18.98 -11.45 -4.62
CA LEU A 109 -19.08 -12.68 -3.85
C LEU A 109 -20.53 -13.11 -3.65
N GLU A 110 -21.41 -12.19 -3.25
CA GLU A 110 -22.84 -12.46 -3.06
C GLU A 110 -23.50 -13.01 -4.33
N ALA A 111 -23.07 -12.56 -5.51
CA ALA A 111 -23.64 -12.99 -6.78
C ALA A 111 -23.03 -14.26 -7.39
N LEU A 112 -21.78 -14.59 -7.05
CA LEU A 112 -21.04 -15.72 -7.64
C LEU A 112 -20.89 -16.91 -6.69
N ALA A 113 -20.78 -16.66 -5.38
CA ALA A 113 -20.58 -17.67 -4.34
C ALA A 113 -21.16 -17.19 -3.00
N GLY A 114 -22.47 -16.91 -2.96
CA GLY A 114 -23.13 -16.25 -1.82
C GLY A 114 -23.13 -17.03 -0.49
N GLY A 115 -22.88 -18.34 -0.51
CA GLY A 115 -22.77 -19.13 0.72
C GLY A 115 -22.37 -20.57 0.46
N CYS A 116 -21.92 -21.28 1.50
CA CYS A 116 -21.52 -22.69 1.39
C CYS A 116 -22.67 -23.61 0.96
N ASN A 117 -23.91 -23.27 1.31
CA ASN A 117 -25.12 -24.01 0.95
C ASN A 117 -25.45 -23.98 -0.56
N TRP A 118 -24.74 -23.18 -1.36
CA TRP A 118 -24.91 -23.14 -2.82
C TRP A 118 -24.24 -24.34 -3.51
N PHE A 119 -23.37 -25.05 -2.80
CA PHE A 119 -22.50 -26.07 -3.36
C PHE A 119 -22.67 -27.40 -2.63
N GLY A 120 -22.45 -28.51 -3.34
CA GLY A 120 -22.52 -29.85 -2.75
C GLY A 120 -21.32 -30.19 -1.88
N ASN A 121 -21.48 -31.17 -1.00
CA ASN A 121 -20.43 -31.60 -0.08
C ASN A 121 -19.11 -31.94 -0.79
N GLY A 122 -18.00 -31.59 -0.15
CA GLY A 122 -16.66 -31.75 -0.73
C GLY A 122 -16.24 -30.63 -1.69
N SER A 123 -17.07 -29.60 -1.91
CA SER A 123 -16.74 -28.45 -2.75
C SER A 123 -15.67 -27.55 -2.13
N ARG A 124 -14.86 -26.93 -2.99
CA ARG A 124 -13.79 -26.00 -2.60
C ARG A 124 -13.91 -24.71 -3.38
N ILE A 125 -14.02 -23.60 -2.67
CA ILE A 125 -14.12 -22.25 -3.26
C ILE A 125 -12.91 -21.47 -2.80
N ILE A 126 -12.18 -20.87 -3.74
CA ILE A 126 -10.98 -20.09 -3.48
C ILE A 126 -11.24 -18.67 -3.98
N VAL A 127 -11.13 -17.70 -3.10
CA VAL A 127 -11.27 -16.28 -3.42
C VAL A 127 -9.88 -15.66 -3.34
N THR A 128 -9.45 -14.93 -4.36
CA THR A 128 -8.26 -14.08 -4.27
C THR A 128 -8.66 -12.61 -4.17
N THR A 129 -8.06 -11.87 -3.25
CA THR A 129 -8.36 -10.45 -3.07
C THR A 129 -7.18 -9.68 -2.48
N ARG A 130 -7.23 -8.36 -2.61
CA ARG A 130 -6.30 -7.43 -1.95
C ARG A 130 -6.88 -6.87 -0.65
N ASP A 131 -8.17 -7.09 -0.41
CA ASP A 131 -8.91 -6.55 0.73
C ASP A 131 -9.31 -7.68 1.69
N LYS A 132 -8.69 -7.70 2.88
CA LYS A 132 -9.03 -8.69 3.91
C LYS A 132 -10.43 -8.48 4.47
N HIS A 133 -10.89 -7.22 4.52
CA HIS A 133 -12.18 -6.88 5.09
C HIS A 133 -13.30 -7.55 4.31
N LEU A 134 -13.19 -7.56 2.98
CA LEU A 134 -14.12 -8.22 2.07
C LEU A 134 -14.32 -9.72 2.39
N LEU A 135 -13.25 -10.43 2.75
CA LEU A 135 -13.34 -11.84 3.18
C LEU A 135 -14.07 -11.98 4.52
N THR A 136 -13.84 -11.03 5.42
CA THR A 136 -14.47 -11.02 6.76
C THR A 136 -15.96 -10.72 6.66
N CYS A 137 -16.35 -9.76 5.80
CA CYS A 137 -17.76 -9.48 5.49
C CYS A 137 -18.49 -10.67 4.87
N HIS A 138 -17.77 -11.48 4.09
CA HIS A 138 -18.30 -12.72 3.50
C HIS A 138 -18.15 -13.94 4.42
N GLU A 139 -17.95 -13.72 5.72
CA GLU A 139 -17.86 -14.76 6.75
C GLU A 139 -16.76 -15.82 6.52
N ILE A 140 -15.72 -15.49 5.73
CA ILE A 140 -14.53 -16.32 5.60
C ILE A 140 -13.61 -16.03 6.79
N TYR A 141 -13.79 -16.83 7.85
CA TYR A 141 -13.05 -16.70 9.11
C TYR A 141 -11.52 -16.85 8.95
N GLN A 142 -10.76 -16.33 9.92
CA GLN A 142 -9.30 -16.21 9.85
C GLN A 142 -8.56 -17.52 9.58
N ASP A 143 -9.08 -18.66 10.07
CA ASP A 143 -8.48 -19.99 9.86
C ASP A 143 -8.52 -20.44 8.39
N HIS A 144 -9.36 -19.78 7.58
CA HIS A 144 -9.53 -19.99 6.15
C HIS A 144 -9.00 -18.83 5.31
N VAL A 145 -8.28 -17.88 5.90
CA VAL A 145 -7.61 -16.79 5.17
C VAL A 145 -6.09 -16.99 5.18
N TYR A 146 -5.51 -17.15 4.00
CA TYR A 146 -4.06 -17.26 3.82
C TYR A 146 -3.49 -15.94 3.31
N LYS A 147 -2.64 -15.31 4.12
CA LYS A 147 -1.82 -14.18 3.65
C LYS A 147 -0.67 -14.71 2.80
N VAL A 148 -0.70 -14.44 1.49
CA VAL A 148 0.36 -14.82 0.56
C VAL A 148 1.65 -14.10 0.94
N LYS A 149 2.72 -14.88 1.12
CA LYS A 149 4.03 -14.39 1.55
C LYS A 149 4.86 -13.95 0.35
N ALA A 150 5.79 -13.04 0.58
CA ALA A 150 6.84 -12.73 -0.38
C ALA A 150 7.76 -13.94 -0.57
N MET A 151 8.39 -14.02 -1.75
CA MET A 151 9.40 -15.04 -2.03
C MET A 151 10.60 -14.87 -1.11
N ASP A 152 11.18 -16.00 -0.69
CA ASP A 152 12.48 -15.95 -0.03
C ASP A 152 13.61 -15.62 -1.03
N ASP A 153 14.81 -15.36 -0.52
CA ASP A 153 15.93 -14.93 -1.34
C ASP A 153 16.37 -15.97 -2.39
N ASN A 154 16.15 -17.27 -2.13
CA ASN A 154 16.50 -18.33 -3.06
C ASN A 154 15.45 -18.44 -4.17
N GLU A 155 14.17 -18.49 -3.80
CA GLU A 155 13.04 -18.48 -4.74
C GLU A 155 13.07 -17.23 -5.64
N ALA A 156 13.35 -16.07 -5.05
CA ALA A 156 13.44 -14.80 -5.77
C ALA A 156 14.61 -14.81 -6.77
N ARG A 157 15.77 -15.35 -6.37
CA ARG A 157 16.95 -15.47 -7.23
C ARG A 157 16.73 -16.46 -8.38
N GLU A 158 16.05 -17.57 -8.13
CA GLU A 158 15.67 -18.53 -9.17
C GLU A 158 14.71 -17.88 -10.18
N LEU A 159 13.64 -17.23 -9.70
CA LEU A 159 12.68 -16.55 -10.57
C LEU A 159 13.37 -15.46 -11.41
N PHE A 160 14.23 -14.65 -10.77
CA PHE A 160 15.00 -13.64 -11.47
C PHE A 160 15.87 -14.25 -12.57
N SER A 161 16.57 -15.34 -12.25
CA SER A 161 17.47 -16.00 -13.20
C SER A 161 16.72 -16.52 -14.43
N ASN A 162 15.54 -17.09 -14.22
CA ASN A 162 14.66 -17.54 -15.29
C ASN A 162 14.22 -16.40 -16.22
N HIS A 163 14.07 -15.17 -15.71
CA HIS A 163 13.65 -14.03 -16.51
C HIS A 163 14.82 -13.22 -17.11
N ALA A 164 15.95 -13.14 -16.42
CA ALA A 164 17.10 -12.33 -16.82
C ALA A 164 18.13 -13.10 -17.68
N PHE A 165 18.18 -14.44 -17.58
CA PHE A 165 19.23 -15.25 -18.21
C PHE A 165 18.70 -16.42 -19.06
N SER A 166 17.38 -16.60 -19.21
CA SER A 166 16.80 -17.78 -19.90
C SER A 166 17.33 -18.04 -21.31
N THR A 167 17.64 -16.98 -22.06
CA THR A 167 18.22 -17.10 -23.42
C THR A 167 19.73 -16.87 -23.46
N HIS A 168 20.35 -16.50 -22.34
CA HIS A 168 21.76 -16.15 -22.23
C HIS A 168 22.41 -16.73 -20.96
N PRO A 169 22.40 -18.07 -20.78
CA PRO A 169 22.88 -18.70 -19.54
C PRO A 169 24.39 -18.53 -19.28
N LYS A 170 25.16 -18.10 -20.29
CA LYS A 170 26.60 -17.81 -20.20
C LYS A 170 26.91 -16.34 -19.88
N MET A 171 25.90 -15.49 -19.70
CA MET A 171 26.12 -14.07 -19.41
C MET A 171 26.63 -13.93 -17.99
N GLU A 172 27.91 -13.58 -17.85
CA GLU A 172 28.52 -13.26 -16.56
C GLU A 172 28.15 -11.83 -16.18
N ILE A 173 27.26 -11.69 -15.21
CA ILE A 173 26.93 -10.40 -14.58
C ILE A 173 27.44 -10.43 -13.14
N ARG A 174 28.00 -9.32 -12.69
CA ARG A 174 28.47 -9.17 -11.31
C ARG A 174 27.35 -9.47 -10.31
N THR A 175 27.64 -10.32 -9.33
CA THR A 175 26.64 -10.83 -8.36
C THR A 175 26.00 -9.73 -7.51
N ASP A 176 26.72 -8.65 -7.22
CA ASP A 176 26.20 -7.48 -6.50
C ASP A 176 25.05 -6.78 -7.25
N LEU A 177 25.03 -6.81 -8.59
CA LEU A 177 23.97 -6.20 -9.39
C LEU A 177 22.70 -7.03 -9.32
N VAL A 178 22.85 -8.36 -9.35
CA VAL A 178 21.74 -9.29 -9.10
C VAL A 178 21.18 -9.05 -7.70
N ASP A 179 22.04 -8.98 -6.69
CA ASP A 179 21.62 -8.74 -5.32
C ASP A 179 20.97 -7.35 -5.15
N LYS A 180 21.43 -6.31 -5.86
CA LYS A 180 20.78 -4.99 -5.87
C LYS A 180 19.37 -5.05 -6.46
N VAL A 181 19.16 -5.79 -7.55
CA VAL A 181 17.82 -5.98 -8.15
C VAL A 181 16.90 -6.72 -7.18
N LEU A 182 17.37 -7.82 -6.59
CA LEU A 182 16.59 -8.62 -5.63
C LEU A 182 16.26 -7.81 -4.37
N ASN A 183 17.22 -7.05 -3.85
CA ASN A 183 17.03 -6.14 -2.73
C ASN A 183 16.02 -5.03 -3.03
N HIS A 184 15.98 -4.53 -4.27
CA HIS A 184 14.98 -3.56 -4.70
C HIS A 184 13.58 -4.20 -4.76
N ALA A 185 13.48 -5.43 -5.26
CA ALA A 185 12.20 -6.14 -5.39
C ALA A 185 11.64 -6.68 -4.07
N ARG A 186 12.49 -6.94 -3.06
CA ARG A 186 12.13 -7.46 -1.73
C ARG A 186 11.21 -8.69 -1.78
N GLY A 187 11.50 -9.61 -2.69
CA GLY A 187 10.72 -10.85 -2.85
C GLY A 187 9.35 -10.66 -3.49
N LEU A 188 9.03 -9.49 -4.07
CA LEU A 188 7.80 -9.27 -4.84
C LEU A 188 7.92 -9.90 -6.24
N PRO A 189 7.18 -10.98 -6.57
CA PRO A 189 7.34 -11.71 -7.82
C PRO A 189 7.13 -10.85 -9.07
N LEU A 190 6.14 -9.95 -9.05
CA LEU A 190 5.89 -9.03 -10.16
C LEU A 190 7.12 -8.16 -10.48
N ALA A 191 7.74 -7.57 -9.45
CA ALA A 191 8.90 -6.72 -9.64
C ALA A 191 10.10 -7.51 -10.18
N ILE A 192 10.33 -8.71 -9.64
CA ILE A 192 11.39 -9.61 -10.10
C ILE A 192 11.21 -9.94 -11.58
N LYS A 193 9.99 -10.30 -12.00
CA LYS A 193 9.68 -10.63 -13.40
C LYS A 193 9.85 -9.44 -14.33
N VAL A 194 9.33 -8.27 -13.96
CA VAL A 194 9.42 -7.05 -14.79
C VAL A 194 10.90 -6.67 -14.98
N LEU A 195 11.67 -6.60 -13.89
CA LEU A 195 13.07 -6.21 -13.95
C LEU A 195 13.93 -7.25 -14.66
N GLY A 196 13.76 -8.54 -14.37
CA GLY A 196 14.49 -9.62 -15.05
C GLY A 196 14.24 -9.58 -16.57
N SER A 197 12.98 -9.45 -16.98
CA SER A 197 12.62 -9.38 -18.40
C SER A 197 13.16 -8.11 -19.08
N PHE A 198 13.16 -6.97 -18.38
CA PHE A 198 13.69 -5.72 -18.90
C PHE A 198 15.22 -5.75 -19.09
N LEU A 199 15.92 -6.45 -18.21
CA LEU A 199 17.38 -6.55 -18.19
C LEU A 199 17.94 -7.66 -19.09
N LEU A 200 17.09 -8.57 -19.57
CA LEU A 200 17.46 -9.66 -20.47
C LEU A 200 18.22 -9.16 -21.70
N GLY A 201 19.41 -9.71 -21.93
CA GLY A 201 20.26 -9.38 -23.08
C GLY A 201 20.91 -7.99 -23.04
N ARG A 202 20.80 -7.26 -21.93
CA ARG A 202 21.45 -5.94 -21.74
C ARG A 202 22.83 -6.08 -21.13
N SER A 203 23.72 -5.15 -21.48
CA SER A 203 25.06 -5.07 -20.91
C SER A 203 25.04 -4.69 -19.43
N GLU A 204 26.11 -5.02 -18.70
CA GLU A 204 26.26 -4.67 -17.29
C GLU A 204 26.09 -3.15 -17.04
N CYS A 205 26.65 -2.30 -17.91
CA CYS A 205 26.48 -0.84 -17.81
C CYS A 205 24.99 -0.41 -17.88
N ALA A 206 24.18 -1.10 -18.67
CA ALA A 206 22.75 -0.84 -18.75
C ALA A 206 22.01 -1.32 -17.49
N TRP A 207 22.47 -2.39 -16.83
CA TRP A 207 21.95 -2.81 -15.54
C TRP A 207 22.23 -1.76 -14.46
N GLU A 208 23.46 -1.27 -14.38
CA GLU A 208 23.85 -0.21 -13.46
C GLU A 208 23.02 1.07 -13.68
N SER A 209 22.90 1.51 -14.93
CA SER A 209 22.08 2.67 -15.31
C SER A 209 20.61 2.49 -14.92
N THR A 210 20.06 1.29 -15.12
CA THR A 210 18.67 0.96 -14.75
C THR A 210 18.47 1.02 -13.23
N LEU A 211 19.37 0.40 -12.46
CA LEU A 211 19.33 0.45 -10.99
C LEU A 211 19.46 1.89 -10.46
N ASN A 212 20.34 2.69 -11.07
CA ASN A 212 20.48 4.11 -10.75
C ASN A 212 19.19 4.88 -11.06
N LYS A 213 18.51 4.58 -12.17
CA LYS A 213 17.20 5.18 -12.49
C LYS A 213 16.14 4.78 -11.46
N LEU A 214 16.04 3.50 -11.10
CA LEU A 214 15.06 2.97 -10.14
C LEU A 214 15.23 3.51 -8.73
N SER A 215 16.45 3.92 -8.36
CA SER A 215 16.70 4.62 -7.09
C SER A 215 16.05 6.00 -7.03
N ARG A 216 15.73 6.59 -8.19
CA ARG A 216 15.16 7.93 -8.33
C ARG A 216 13.69 7.91 -8.71
N ILE A 217 13.33 7.10 -9.71
CA ILE A 217 12.01 7.05 -10.32
C ILE A 217 11.56 5.58 -10.32
N PRO A 218 10.43 5.24 -9.70
CA PRO A 218 9.95 3.87 -9.71
C PRO A 218 9.54 3.42 -11.11
N ASP A 219 9.50 2.11 -11.33
CA ASP A 219 8.99 1.56 -12.59
C ASP A 219 7.47 1.71 -12.69
N GLU A 220 6.99 2.24 -13.81
CA GLU A 220 5.58 2.54 -14.05
C GLU A 220 4.71 1.27 -14.05
N THR A 221 5.19 0.16 -14.60
CA THR A 221 4.44 -1.10 -14.67
C THR A 221 4.20 -1.66 -13.27
N ILE A 222 5.25 -1.64 -12.44
CA ILE A 222 5.17 -2.07 -11.04
C ILE A 222 4.24 -1.13 -10.26
N ASN A 223 4.45 0.18 -10.39
CA ASN A 223 3.66 1.20 -9.68
C ASN A 223 2.18 1.11 -10.02
N ASN A 224 1.81 0.97 -11.29
CA ASN A 224 0.41 0.89 -11.71
C ASN A 224 -0.31 -0.28 -11.03
N VAL A 225 0.34 -1.43 -10.88
CA VAL A 225 -0.26 -2.58 -10.18
C VAL A 225 -0.38 -2.34 -8.68
N LEU A 226 0.62 -1.74 -8.04
CA LEU A 226 0.58 -1.43 -6.60
C LEU A 226 -0.45 -0.35 -6.27
N LYS A 227 -0.58 0.64 -7.14
CA LYS A 227 -1.45 1.82 -6.97
C LYS A 227 -2.93 1.47 -6.96
N ILE A 228 -3.36 0.37 -7.59
CA ILE A 228 -4.77 -0.09 -7.55
C ILE A 228 -5.31 -0.17 -6.10
N SER A 229 -4.50 -0.67 -5.16
CA SER A 229 -4.93 -0.76 -3.75
C SER A 229 -5.07 0.61 -3.08
N TYR A 230 -4.26 1.59 -3.48
CA TYR A 230 -4.31 2.98 -3.03
C TYR A 230 -5.48 3.73 -3.65
N ASP A 231 -5.73 3.57 -4.95
CA ASP A 231 -6.77 4.31 -5.66
C ASP A 231 -8.17 3.99 -5.11
N GLY A 232 -8.38 2.76 -4.64
CA GLY A 232 -9.61 2.31 -3.99
C GLY A 232 -9.76 2.68 -2.51
N LEU A 233 -8.88 3.51 -1.94
CA LEU A 233 -9.02 4.06 -0.58
C LEU A 233 -9.91 5.30 -0.57
N ASP A 234 -10.55 5.56 0.58
CA ASP A 234 -11.15 6.86 0.88
C ASP A 234 -10.09 7.93 1.13
N GLU A 235 -10.52 9.20 1.12
CA GLU A 235 -9.62 10.35 1.21
C GLU A 235 -8.79 10.38 2.51
N ASN A 236 -9.40 10.04 3.65
CA ASN A 236 -8.69 10.02 4.94
C ASN A 236 -7.61 8.93 4.94
N ALA A 237 -7.92 7.73 4.46
CA ALA A 237 -6.94 6.64 4.36
C ALA A 237 -5.81 6.95 3.34
N LYS A 238 -6.11 7.65 2.23
CA LYS A 238 -5.10 8.11 1.26
C LYS A 238 -4.09 9.05 1.90
N GLU A 239 -4.58 10.08 2.58
CA GLU A 239 -3.72 11.08 3.23
C GLU A 239 -2.86 10.47 4.35
N ILE A 240 -3.44 9.56 5.14
CA ILE A 240 -2.70 8.79 6.15
C ILE A 240 -1.61 7.94 5.49
N PHE A 241 -1.90 7.25 4.38
CA PHE A 241 -0.91 6.44 3.68
C PHE A 241 0.25 7.28 3.15
N LEU A 242 -0.01 8.44 2.56
CA LEU A 242 1.03 9.32 2.03
C LEU A 242 1.93 9.85 3.16
N ASP A 243 1.36 10.23 4.31
CA ASP A 243 2.13 10.59 5.51
C ASP A 243 3.02 9.44 5.99
N ILE A 244 2.47 8.23 6.01
CA ILE A 244 3.18 7.02 6.41
C ILE A 244 4.35 6.72 5.47
N ALA A 245 4.10 6.71 4.16
CA ALA A 245 5.09 6.40 3.14
C ALA A 245 6.25 7.40 3.17
N CYS A 246 5.95 8.69 3.33
CA CYS A 246 6.96 9.75 3.34
C CYS A 246 7.74 9.80 4.66
N PHE A 247 7.08 9.60 5.81
CA PHE A 247 7.64 10.04 7.10
C PHE A 247 7.72 8.98 8.20
N PHE A 248 6.83 7.98 8.20
CA PHE A 248 6.59 7.16 9.39
C PHE A 248 6.93 5.67 9.26
N LYS A 249 7.59 5.26 8.18
CA LYS A 249 8.18 3.92 8.09
C LYS A 249 9.08 3.63 9.29
N SER A 250 8.92 2.43 9.86
CA SER A 250 9.65 1.93 11.03
C SER A 250 9.45 2.73 12.33
N LYS A 251 8.42 3.60 12.41
CA LYS A 251 8.07 4.29 13.66
C LYS A 251 7.09 3.48 14.49
N ARG A 252 7.10 3.70 15.81
CA ARG A 252 6.18 3.04 16.75
C ARG A 252 4.75 3.48 16.47
N ILE A 253 3.83 2.52 16.35
CA ILE A 253 2.45 2.79 15.96
C ILE A 253 1.74 3.78 16.88
N LYS A 254 1.98 3.70 18.20
CA LYS A 254 1.39 4.61 19.19
C LYS A 254 1.76 6.07 18.91
N TYR A 255 3.01 6.32 18.48
CA TYR A 255 3.47 7.65 18.12
C TYR A 255 2.82 8.13 16.82
N VAL A 256 2.82 7.28 15.79
CA VAL A 256 2.22 7.61 14.49
C VAL A 256 0.75 7.97 14.65
N LYS A 257 -0.01 7.15 15.39
CA LYS A 257 -1.42 7.39 15.70
C LYS A 257 -1.64 8.75 16.38
N LYS A 258 -0.86 9.06 17.42
CA LYS A 258 -0.92 10.36 18.11
C LYS A 258 -0.70 11.55 17.16
N VAL A 259 0.29 11.45 16.25
CA VAL A 259 0.59 12.52 15.29
C VAL A 259 -0.55 12.70 14.28
N LEU A 260 -1.06 11.59 13.73
CA LEU A 260 -2.15 11.62 12.75
C LEU A 260 -3.46 12.15 13.35
N ASP A 261 -3.84 11.67 14.55
CA ASP A 261 -5.04 12.16 15.26
C ASP A 261 -4.90 13.67 15.56
N SER A 262 -3.71 14.13 15.95
CA SER A 262 -3.44 15.57 16.16
C SER A 262 -3.61 16.38 14.88
N CYS A 263 -3.30 15.80 13.72
CA CYS A 263 -3.51 16.41 12.41
C CYS A 263 -4.98 16.45 11.97
N GLY A 264 -5.90 15.85 12.74
CA GLY A 264 -7.32 15.82 12.43
C GLY A 264 -7.75 14.65 11.54
N TYR A 265 -6.90 13.62 11.41
CA TYR A 265 -7.26 12.39 10.72
C TYR A 265 -7.90 11.38 11.66
N ASP A 266 -8.76 10.51 11.12
CA ASP A 266 -9.28 9.36 11.85
C ASP A 266 -8.26 8.22 11.79
N ALA A 267 -7.19 8.32 12.59
CA ALA A 267 -6.03 7.45 12.44
C ALA A 267 -6.33 5.98 12.76
N THR A 268 -7.24 5.70 13.70
CA THR A 268 -7.60 4.33 14.09
C THR A 268 -8.13 3.55 12.89
N ILE A 269 -9.21 4.03 12.28
CA ILE A 269 -9.87 3.36 11.16
C ILE A 269 -9.00 3.43 9.91
N GLY A 270 -8.31 4.54 9.65
CA GLY A 270 -7.41 4.66 8.52
C GLY A 270 -6.27 3.63 8.57
N LEU A 271 -5.66 3.41 9.73
CA LEU A 271 -4.62 2.38 9.90
C LEU A 271 -5.18 0.96 9.71
N GLU A 272 -6.39 0.68 10.18
CA GLU A 272 -7.05 -0.61 9.97
C GLU A 272 -7.30 -0.89 8.48
N ILE A 273 -7.87 0.08 7.75
CA ILE A 273 -8.11 -0.01 6.31
C ILE A 273 -6.79 -0.28 5.56
N LEU A 274 -5.71 0.43 5.90
CA LEU A 274 -4.41 0.23 5.25
C LEU A 274 -3.81 -1.16 5.50
N ILE A 275 -4.04 -1.72 6.69
CA ILE A 275 -3.65 -3.12 6.99
C ILE A 275 -4.50 -4.06 6.15
N GLU A 276 -5.82 -3.90 6.14
CA GLU A 276 -6.77 -4.75 5.39
C GLU A 276 -6.48 -4.75 3.89
N ARG A 277 -6.05 -3.60 3.34
CA ARG A 277 -5.61 -3.43 1.95
C ARG A 277 -4.18 -3.92 1.66
N SER A 278 -3.50 -4.51 2.64
CA SER A 278 -2.11 -4.97 2.55
C SER A 278 -1.10 -3.88 2.15
N LEU A 279 -1.40 -2.60 2.40
CA LEU A 279 -0.47 -1.49 2.11
C LEU A 279 0.57 -1.31 3.21
N ILE A 280 0.21 -1.65 4.45
CA ILE A 280 1.09 -1.59 5.62
C ILE A 280 1.02 -2.86 6.45
N SER A 281 1.97 -3.02 7.37
CA SER A 281 1.92 -4.03 8.42
C SER A 281 2.52 -3.50 9.72
N ILE A 282 2.20 -4.12 10.86
CA ILE A 282 2.66 -3.66 12.18
C ILE A 282 3.29 -4.82 12.97
N PRO A 283 4.40 -5.42 12.48
CA PRO A 283 5.14 -6.38 13.28
C PRO A 283 5.76 -5.69 14.50
N TYR A 284 5.66 -6.32 15.67
CA TYR A 284 6.29 -5.86 16.91
C TYR A 284 5.99 -4.38 17.27
N HIS A 285 4.76 -3.92 17.02
CA HIS A 285 4.31 -2.53 17.28
C HIS A 285 5.02 -1.43 16.46
N CYS A 286 5.78 -1.81 15.42
CA CYS A 286 6.44 -0.89 14.52
C CYS A 286 5.76 -0.92 13.15
N LEU A 287 5.45 0.25 12.63
CA LEU A 287 4.84 0.38 11.30
C LEU A 287 5.86 -0.01 10.23
N GLN A 288 5.46 -0.89 9.31
CA GLN A 288 6.26 -1.32 8.17
C GLN A 288 5.48 -1.10 6.87
N VAL A 289 6.19 -0.63 5.85
CA VAL A 289 5.71 -0.45 4.48
C VAL A 289 6.71 -1.16 3.57
N HIS A 290 6.22 -1.96 2.63
CA HIS A 290 7.07 -2.60 1.63
C HIS A 290 7.80 -1.53 0.80
N ASP A 291 9.09 -1.73 0.49
CA ASP A 291 9.93 -0.72 -0.15
C ASP A 291 9.32 -0.19 -1.45
N LEU A 292 8.80 -1.08 -2.31
CA LEU A 292 8.11 -0.66 -3.55
C LEU A 292 6.78 0.06 -3.31
N ILE A 293 6.02 -0.30 -2.27
CA ILE A 293 4.77 0.39 -1.92
C ILE A 293 5.07 1.79 -1.38
N GLN A 294 6.13 1.90 -0.56
CA GLN A 294 6.62 3.18 -0.07
C GLN A 294 7.06 4.07 -1.23
N SER A 295 7.85 3.51 -2.16
CA SER A 295 8.31 4.20 -3.36
C SER A 295 7.14 4.71 -4.21
N MET A 296 6.10 3.89 -4.39
CA MET A 296 4.85 4.28 -5.06
C MET A 296 4.15 5.45 -4.34
N GLY A 297 4.03 5.41 -3.01
CA GLY A 297 3.42 6.51 -2.24
C GLY A 297 4.20 7.82 -2.34
N MET A 298 5.53 7.75 -2.28
CA MET A 298 6.41 8.91 -2.45
C MET A 298 6.36 9.47 -3.87
N ASP A 299 6.19 8.61 -4.87
CA ASP A 299 6.05 9.00 -6.27
C ASP A 299 4.73 9.72 -6.54
N ILE A 300 3.62 9.31 -5.90
CA ILE A 300 2.34 10.04 -5.97
C ILE A 300 2.53 11.50 -5.57
N VAL A 301 3.21 11.77 -4.44
CA VAL A 301 3.49 13.14 -4.00
C VAL A 301 4.39 13.88 -4.99
N ARG A 302 5.41 13.20 -5.55
CA ARG A 302 6.29 13.82 -6.56
C ARG A 302 5.54 14.19 -7.84
N GLN A 303 4.56 13.38 -8.23
CA GLN A 303 3.72 13.61 -9.42
C GLN A 303 2.76 14.78 -9.26
N GLU A 304 2.45 15.25 -8.04
CA GLU A 304 1.70 16.50 -7.83
C GLU A 304 2.39 17.69 -8.53
N CYS A 305 3.72 17.75 -8.43
CA CYS A 305 4.53 18.64 -9.26
C CYS A 305 5.98 18.16 -9.34
N CYS A 306 6.36 17.61 -10.49
CA CYS A 306 7.71 17.05 -10.67
C CYS A 306 8.81 18.12 -10.54
N ASN A 307 8.56 19.33 -11.04
CA ASN A 307 9.58 20.38 -11.20
C ASN A 307 9.65 21.37 -10.03
N ASP A 308 8.61 21.47 -9.21
CA ASP A 308 8.55 22.45 -8.13
C ASP A 308 8.16 21.80 -6.79
N PRO A 309 9.11 21.59 -5.86
CA PRO A 309 8.80 21.06 -4.54
C PRO A 309 7.82 21.94 -3.75
N GLY A 310 7.77 23.25 -4.04
CA GLY A 310 6.84 24.18 -3.38
C GLY A 310 5.36 23.86 -3.63
N ARG A 311 5.06 23.14 -4.72
CA ARG A 311 3.69 22.76 -5.12
C ARG A 311 3.32 21.34 -4.74
N ARG A 312 4.15 20.65 -3.97
CA ARG A 312 3.87 19.32 -3.42
C ARG A 312 3.30 19.45 -2.00
N SER A 313 2.49 18.49 -1.59
CA SER A 313 1.84 18.40 -0.27
C SER A 313 2.81 18.02 0.83
N ARG A 314 3.82 17.20 0.53
CA ARG A 314 4.76 16.61 1.50
C ARG A 314 6.20 16.80 1.07
N LEU A 315 7.06 17.20 2.00
CA LEU A 315 8.50 17.32 1.78
C LEU A 315 9.30 16.57 2.85
N TRP A 316 10.28 15.79 2.38
CA TRP A 316 11.20 15.01 3.22
C TRP A 316 12.66 15.08 2.77
N LEU A 317 12.95 15.63 1.58
CA LEU A 317 14.30 15.79 1.06
C LEU A 317 14.89 17.10 1.57
N TYR A 318 16.15 17.04 2.01
CA TYR A 318 16.87 18.19 2.54
C TYR A 318 16.92 19.34 1.53
N ASP A 319 17.37 19.07 0.31
CA ASP A 319 17.54 20.09 -0.74
C ASP A 319 16.21 20.76 -1.09
N ASP A 320 15.13 19.96 -1.23
CA ASP A 320 13.78 20.47 -1.51
C ASP A 320 13.27 21.39 -0.37
N VAL A 321 13.51 21.00 0.89
CA VAL A 321 13.09 21.81 2.05
C VAL A 321 13.88 23.11 2.12
N VAL A 322 15.21 23.06 1.94
CA VAL A 322 16.06 24.27 1.98
C VAL A 322 15.70 25.24 0.86
N ASP A 323 15.55 24.73 -0.37
CA ASP A 323 15.12 25.52 -1.53
C ASP A 323 13.77 26.20 -1.25
N VAL A 324 12.76 25.44 -0.84
CA VAL A 324 11.45 25.99 -0.49
C VAL A 324 11.54 27.04 0.60
N LEU A 325 12.26 26.78 1.71
CA LEU A 325 12.33 27.71 2.84
C LEU A 325 13.09 29.00 2.49
N SER A 326 14.05 28.94 1.56
CA SER A 326 14.86 30.09 1.14
C SER A 326 14.17 31.08 0.20
N ARG A 327 13.12 30.67 -0.51
CA ARG A 327 12.36 31.54 -1.43
C ARG A 327 11.52 32.57 -0.66
N ASP A 328 11.28 33.77 -1.17
CA ASP A 328 10.47 34.76 -0.42
C ASP A 328 8.96 34.72 -0.74
N MET A 329 8.58 34.16 -1.90
CA MET A 329 7.19 34.19 -2.39
C MET A 329 6.82 32.88 -3.11
N GLY A 330 5.55 32.47 -2.97
CA GLY A 330 4.97 31.32 -3.64
C GLY A 330 3.62 30.92 -3.03
N ASP A 331 2.73 30.37 -3.85
CA ASP A 331 1.53 29.67 -3.36
C ASP A 331 1.92 28.22 -3.05
N TYR A 332 2.34 27.98 -1.81
CA TYR A 332 2.83 26.69 -1.39
C TYR A 332 1.69 25.75 -1.02
N ALA A 333 1.65 24.59 -1.68
CA ALA A 333 0.68 23.53 -1.38
C ALA A 333 1.10 22.66 -0.19
N ILE A 334 2.23 22.96 0.45
CA ILE A 334 2.88 22.12 1.45
C ILE A 334 2.03 22.05 2.72
N GLU A 335 1.70 20.82 3.09
CA GLU A 335 0.96 20.47 4.30
C GLU A 335 1.86 19.83 5.36
N ALA A 336 2.91 19.13 4.96
CA ALA A 336 3.78 18.43 5.90
C ALA A 336 5.26 18.48 5.51
N ILE A 337 6.10 18.81 6.49
CA ILE A 337 7.56 18.78 6.39
C ILE A 337 8.12 17.88 7.48
N VAL A 338 8.87 16.85 7.10
CA VAL A 338 9.60 16.01 8.04
C VAL A 338 11.04 15.85 7.56
N LEU A 339 11.97 16.48 8.26
CA LEU A 339 13.39 16.48 7.91
C LEU A 339 14.19 15.78 9.00
N LYS A 340 14.96 14.76 8.59
CA LYS A 340 15.73 13.87 9.47
C LYS A 340 17.07 13.49 8.86
N PRO A 341 17.99 14.45 8.62
CA PRO A 341 19.31 14.12 8.11
C PRO A 341 20.02 13.10 9.02
N PRO A 342 20.89 12.25 8.46
CA PRO A 342 21.58 11.21 9.21
C PRO A 342 22.57 11.77 10.25
N LYS A 343 23.03 13.01 10.04
CA LYS A 343 23.93 13.75 10.94
C LYS A 343 23.31 15.09 11.25
N LEU A 344 23.69 15.66 12.39
CA LEU A 344 23.32 17.04 12.74
C LEU A 344 23.73 17.97 11.61
N THR A 345 22.75 18.64 11.02
CA THR A 345 22.94 19.52 9.85
C THR A 345 22.47 20.92 10.20
N GLU A 346 23.27 21.90 9.85
CA GLU A 346 22.98 23.31 10.06
C GLU A 346 22.17 23.87 8.88
N ILE A 347 21.07 24.57 9.17
CA ILE A 347 20.21 25.21 8.19
C ILE A 347 19.96 26.65 8.66
N CYS A 348 19.93 27.61 7.73
CA CYS A 348 19.51 28.98 8.04
C CYS A 348 17.99 29.12 7.78
N ILE A 349 17.20 29.02 8.86
CA ILE A 349 15.75 29.23 8.81
C ILE A 349 15.47 30.62 9.38
N GLY A 350 15.26 31.57 8.46
CA GLY A 350 14.93 32.96 8.81
C GLY A 350 13.57 33.10 9.47
N SER A 351 13.33 34.28 10.05
CA SER A 351 12.16 34.55 10.90
C SER A 351 10.81 34.23 10.24
N HIS A 352 10.67 34.52 8.95
CA HIS A 352 9.42 34.36 8.21
C HIS A 352 9.41 33.16 7.26
N ALA A 353 10.37 32.23 7.38
CA ALA A 353 10.50 31.11 6.44
C ALA A 353 9.23 30.22 6.40
N PHE A 354 8.53 30.04 7.52
CA PHE A 354 7.32 29.21 7.58
C PHE A 354 6.01 29.98 7.44
N THR A 355 5.99 31.31 7.54
CA THR A 355 4.74 32.10 7.56
C THR A 355 3.99 32.05 6.23
N LYS A 356 4.73 31.83 5.14
CA LYS A 356 4.20 31.61 3.79
C LYS A 356 3.59 30.21 3.57
N LEU A 357 3.91 29.23 4.43
CA LEU A 357 3.41 27.86 4.33
C LEU A 357 2.05 27.75 5.02
N ARG A 358 1.03 28.38 4.43
CA ARG A 358 -0.28 28.59 5.06
C ARG A 358 -1.05 27.29 5.32
N LYS A 359 -0.73 26.20 4.63
CA LYS A 359 -1.37 24.88 4.77
C LYS A 359 -0.59 23.92 5.67
N LEU A 360 0.57 24.33 6.18
CA LEU A 360 1.45 23.45 6.94
C LEU A 360 0.79 23.01 8.25
N ARG A 361 0.39 21.73 8.32
CA ARG A 361 -0.20 21.07 9.49
C ARG A 361 0.81 20.28 10.31
N LEU A 362 1.89 19.79 9.70
CA LEU A 362 2.88 18.92 10.33
C LEU A 362 4.31 19.42 10.08
N LEU A 363 5.06 19.67 11.15
CA LEU A 363 6.48 20.02 11.08
C LEU A 363 7.29 19.16 12.07
N ILE A 364 8.21 18.36 11.55
CA ILE A 364 9.15 17.57 12.36
C ILE A 364 10.57 17.80 11.85
N LEU A 365 11.42 18.35 12.70
CA LEU A 365 12.84 18.56 12.44
C LEU A 365 13.65 17.77 13.49
N GLU A 366 14.37 16.75 13.02
CA GLU A 366 15.29 15.95 13.86
C GLU A 366 16.71 16.05 13.26
N ASN A 367 17.73 16.19 14.11
CA ASN A 367 19.11 16.44 13.69
C ASN A 367 19.27 17.72 12.85
N VAL A 368 18.46 18.75 13.11
CA VAL A 368 18.53 20.02 12.38
C VAL A 368 18.82 21.16 13.37
N HIS A 369 19.96 21.80 13.19
CA HIS A 369 20.32 23.00 13.94
C HIS A 369 20.01 24.24 13.13
N ASN A 370 19.35 25.23 13.73
CA ASN A 370 19.15 26.52 13.07
C ASN A 370 20.31 27.47 13.40
N SER A 371 20.98 27.99 12.38
CA SER A 371 22.03 29.00 12.54
C SER A 371 21.49 30.41 12.77
N PHE A 372 20.23 30.65 12.43
CA PHE A 372 19.57 31.93 12.63
C PHE A 372 19.22 32.17 14.11
N GLN A 373 19.64 33.32 14.64
CA GLN A 373 19.50 33.67 16.07
C GLN A 373 18.25 34.51 16.38
N GLY A 374 17.43 34.84 15.38
CA GLY A 374 16.19 35.61 15.56
C GLY A 374 14.95 34.72 15.83
N PRO A 375 13.79 35.35 16.12
CA PRO A 375 12.55 34.61 16.35
C PRO A 375 12.06 33.93 15.06
N ILE A 376 11.51 32.74 15.16
CA ILE A 376 10.93 31.97 14.04
C ILE A 376 9.41 31.98 14.18
N CYS A 377 8.73 32.52 13.19
CA CYS A 377 7.28 32.61 13.15
C CYS A 377 6.67 31.36 12.49
N LEU A 378 5.94 30.58 13.28
CA LEU A 378 5.22 29.40 12.83
C LEU A 378 3.83 29.75 12.24
N PRO A 379 3.33 28.96 11.27
CA PRO A 379 2.02 29.16 10.67
C PRO A 379 0.89 28.71 11.60
N ASN A 380 -0.28 29.33 11.46
CA ASN A 380 -1.43 29.11 12.35
C ASN A 380 -2.13 27.76 12.16
N GLU A 381 -2.03 27.18 10.95
CA GLU A 381 -2.61 25.88 10.62
C GLU A 381 -1.79 24.70 11.17
N LEU A 382 -0.64 24.96 11.79
CA LEU A 382 0.22 23.94 12.35
C LEU A 382 -0.49 23.19 13.49
N ARG A 383 -0.56 21.87 13.38
CA ARG A 383 -1.23 20.97 14.33
C ARG A 383 -0.25 20.13 15.12
N TRP A 384 0.85 19.71 14.51
CA TRP A 384 1.92 18.97 15.16
C TRP A 384 3.28 19.61 14.88
N PHE A 385 4.02 19.89 15.95
CA PHE A 385 5.36 20.44 15.88
C PHE A 385 6.35 19.61 16.69
N ARG A 386 7.49 19.29 16.09
CA ARG A 386 8.63 18.71 16.79
C ARG A 386 9.95 19.29 16.30
N TRP A 387 10.79 19.73 17.23
CA TRP A 387 12.15 20.18 16.93
C TRP A 387 13.09 19.88 18.10
N ASN A 388 13.98 18.91 17.94
CA ASN A 388 14.79 18.41 19.06
C ASN A 388 16.03 19.29 19.34
N GLU A 389 16.66 19.90 18.33
CA GLU A 389 17.95 20.60 18.44
C GLU A 389 17.82 22.14 18.41
N CYS A 390 16.65 22.65 18.77
CA CYS A 390 16.31 24.07 18.79
C CYS A 390 16.37 24.66 20.20
N ALA A 391 17.55 24.56 20.85
CA ALA A 391 17.75 25.04 22.21
C ALA A 391 17.81 26.59 22.33
N SER A 392 17.95 27.30 21.20
CA SER A 392 18.14 28.75 21.15
C SER A 392 17.12 29.50 20.29
N CYS A 393 16.13 28.83 19.70
CA CYS A 393 15.17 29.52 18.83
C CYS A 393 14.04 30.14 19.66
N ASN A 394 13.81 31.44 19.50
CA ASN A 394 12.58 32.07 19.99
C ASN A 394 11.44 31.70 19.02
N LEU A 395 10.49 30.86 19.45
CA LEU A 395 9.35 30.49 18.61
C LEU A 395 8.19 31.45 18.82
N GLU A 396 7.72 32.03 17.73
CA GLU A 396 6.54 32.88 17.69
C GLU A 396 5.49 32.26 16.76
N PHE A 397 4.25 32.71 16.88
CA PHE A 397 3.17 32.32 15.97
C PHE A 397 2.69 33.55 15.23
N SER A 398 2.28 33.35 13.98
CA SER A 398 1.56 34.36 13.22
C SER A 398 0.32 34.86 13.99
N SER A 399 -0.16 36.06 13.69
CA SER A 399 -1.39 36.59 14.29
C SER A 399 -2.60 35.74 13.88
N GLY A 400 -3.49 35.41 14.82
CA GLY A 400 -4.72 34.64 14.56
C GLY A 400 -4.92 33.42 15.46
N PRO A 401 -6.00 32.65 15.22
CA PRO A 401 -6.30 31.43 15.98
C PRO A 401 -5.30 30.32 15.62
N LYS A 402 -4.80 29.63 16.64
CA LYS A 402 -3.77 28.60 16.52
C LYS A 402 -4.43 27.21 16.58
N LYS A 403 -4.04 26.30 15.67
CA LYS A 403 -4.57 24.93 15.62
C LYS A 403 -3.63 23.87 16.21
N LEU A 404 -2.58 24.30 16.92
CA LEU A 404 -1.58 23.39 17.46
C LEU A 404 -2.17 22.48 18.53
N VAL A 405 -2.07 21.16 18.31
CA VAL A 405 -2.55 20.11 19.22
C VAL A 405 -1.39 19.39 19.87
N GLY A 406 -0.32 19.10 19.12
CA GLY A 406 0.86 18.39 19.59
C GLY A 406 2.16 19.18 19.45
N PHE A 407 2.99 19.13 20.48
CA PHE A 407 4.25 19.87 20.57
C PHE A 407 5.31 19.04 21.31
N GLU A 408 6.48 18.83 20.71
CA GLU A 408 7.61 18.11 21.30
C GLU A 408 8.95 18.84 21.03
N MET A 409 9.64 19.30 22.08
CA MET A 409 11.00 19.85 21.99
C MET A 409 11.87 19.24 23.08
N ARG A 410 13.14 18.98 22.78
CA ARG A 410 14.15 18.64 23.80
C ARG A 410 14.89 19.91 24.22
N ASN A 411 15.16 20.04 25.52
CA ASN A 411 15.96 21.13 26.11
C ASN A 411 15.38 22.55 25.98
N TRP A 412 14.06 22.73 26.14
CA TRP A 412 13.46 24.07 26.23
C TRP A 412 13.56 24.64 27.65
N SER A 413 14.17 25.81 27.81
CA SER A 413 14.06 26.62 29.03
C SER A 413 12.73 27.37 29.02
N ILE A 414 11.87 27.06 30.00
CA ILE A 414 10.52 27.63 30.13
C ILE A 414 10.63 29.09 30.60
N THR A 415 10.62 30.06 29.68
CA THR A 415 10.45 31.49 30.08
C THR A 415 9.27 32.20 29.42
N ALA A 416 8.62 31.64 28.39
CA ALA A 416 7.34 32.16 27.90
C ALA A 416 6.54 31.11 27.12
N MET A 417 5.70 30.34 27.80
CA MET A 417 4.57 29.66 27.14
C MET A 417 3.44 30.68 27.01
N PRO A 418 2.85 30.90 25.82
CA PRO A 418 1.54 31.53 25.74
C PRO A 418 0.56 30.63 26.50
N ASN A 419 -0.21 31.20 27.43
CA ASN A 419 -1.15 30.53 28.37
C ASN A 419 -2.29 29.69 27.72
N GLN A 420 -2.15 29.23 26.48
CA GLN A 420 -3.20 28.60 25.67
C GLN A 420 -2.95 27.13 25.32
N PHE A 421 -1.83 26.52 25.75
CA PHE A 421 -1.53 25.12 25.40
C PHE A 421 -1.67 24.16 26.59
N LYS A 422 -2.50 23.12 26.45
CA LYS A 422 -2.46 21.93 27.32
C LYS A 422 -1.31 21.05 26.86
N VAL A 423 -0.14 21.16 27.50
CA VAL A 423 1.03 20.33 27.17
C VAL A 423 0.95 19.01 27.93
N SER A 424 1.05 17.88 27.22
CA SER A 424 1.47 16.60 27.83
C SER A 424 3.00 16.55 27.83
N THR A 425 3.62 17.12 28.86
CA THR A 425 5.08 17.00 29.08
C THR A 425 5.38 15.60 29.58
N TYR A 426 6.18 14.83 28.84
CA TYR A 426 6.84 13.64 29.35
C TYR A 426 8.33 13.93 29.43
N LEU A 427 8.81 14.15 30.65
CA LEU A 427 10.24 14.07 30.97
C LEU A 427 10.66 12.61 30.77
N HIS A 428 11.65 12.39 29.92
CA HIS A 428 12.40 11.13 29.87
C HIS A 428 13.70 11.29 30.64
#